data_AF-Q5BYU6-F1
#
_entry.id   AF-Q5BYU6-F1
#
_cell.length_a   1.000
_cell.length_b   1.000
_cell.length_c   1.000
_cell.angle_alpha   90.00
_cell.angle_beta   90.00
_cell.angle_gamma   90.00
#
_symmetry.space_group_name_H-M   'P 1'
#
loop_
_entity.id
_entity.type
_entity.pdbx_description
1 polymer ?
#
loop_
_entity_poly.entity_id
_entity_poly.type
_entity_poly.pdbx_seq_one_letter_code
_entity_poly.pdbx_strand_id
1 'polypeptide(L)'
;KAEAAERFLSDLDRSTKFLSETVNEYHRKLSTSIRKEFSTLSLAFLNMSKAIESDVHTKPLNTKLCESLTATGTTFRTVACIHSLQSEASINLQECLKEFTRLLPSTSNIISLAKAACLTVDELNRVSNNNSADEQKYCQSDVNRIQSGALIITRSVQAECNHIMSQIRNEWMNKIKDYLNEQARFYHQIAELIEKSAQSFQVN
;
A
#
# COMPACT_ATOMS: atom_id res chain seq x y z
N LYS A 1 -12.91 -7.10 -25.99
CA LYS A 1 -11.64 -6.37 -25.72
C LYS A 1 -11.86 -5.21 -24.75
N ALA A 2 -12.81 -4.30 -25.02
CA ALA A 2 -13.16 -3.21 -24.09
C ALA A 2 -13.63 -3.71 -22.71
N GLU A 3 -14.48 -4.75 -22.66
CA GLU A 3 -14.93 -5.35 -21.39
C GLU A 3 -13.79 -5.99 -20.55
N ALA A 4 -12.80 -6.58 -21.23
CA ALA A 4 -11.65 -7.15 -20.53
C ALA A 4 -10.77 -6.04 -19.93
N ALA A 5 -10.57 -4.94 -20.66
CA ALA A 5 -9.86 -3.76 -20.16
C ALA A 5 -10.63 -3.08 -19.01
N GLU A 6 -11.96 -3.01 -19.09
CA GLU A 6 -12.82 -2.50 -18.02
C GLU A 6 -12.64 -3.27 -16.72
N ARG A 7 -12.79 -4.60 -16.78
CA ARG A 7 -12.62 -5.47 -15.60
C ARG A 7 -11.22 -5.31 -15.01
N PHE A 8 -10.20 -5.38 -15.86
CA PHE A 8 -8.81 -5.23 -15.45
C PHE A 8 -8.55 -3.88 -14.73
N LEU A 9 -8.95 -2.75 -15.31
CA LEU A 9 -8.71 -1.44 -14.72
C LEU A 9 -9.54 -1.21 -13.45
N SER A 10 -10.77 -1.73 -13.41
CA SER A 10 -11.61 -1.69 -12.21
C SER A 10 -10.99 -2.48 -11.05
N ASP A 11 -10.49 -3.69 -11.33
CA ASP A 11 -9.83 -4.52 -10.33
C ASP A 11 -8.50 -3.90 -9.86
N LEU A 12 -7.76 -3.29 -10.79
CA LEU A 12 -6.53 -2.57 -10.49
C LEU A 12 -6.78 -1.34 -9.60
N ASP A 13 -7.79 -0.51 -9.92
CA ASP A 13 -8.17 0.65 -9.12
C ASP A 13 -8.56 0.23 -7.69
N ARG A 14 -9.47 -0.75 -7.58
CA ARG A 14 -9.92 -1.27 -6.28
C ARG A 14 -8.75 -1.81 -5.45
N SER A 15 -7.92 -2.64 -6.06
CA SER A 15 -6.78 -3.27 -5.37
C SER A 15 -5.73 -2.24 -4.95
N THR A 16 -5.47 -1.23 -5.79
CA THR A 16 -4.51 -0.15 -5.49
C THR A 16 -4.99 0.71 -4.34
N LYS A 17 -6.28 1.08 -4.32
CA LYS A 17 -6.89 1.80 -3.19
C LYS A 17 -6.78 1.01 -1.90
N PHE A 18 -7.15 -0.26 -1.93
CA PHE A 18 -7.07 -1.12 -0.76
C PHE A 18 -5.63 -1.26 -0.23
N LEU A 19 -4.65 -1.44 -1.12
CA LEU A 19 -3.25 -1.49 -0.74
C LEU A 19 -2.78 -0.16 -0.11
N SER A 20 -3.09 0.96 -0.76
CA SER A 20 -2.75 2.30 -0.28
C SER A 20 -3.34 2.59 1.11
N GLU A 21 -4.63 2.34 1.29
CA GLU A 21 -5.33 2.51 2.57
C GLU A 21 -4.73 1.62 3.66
N THR A 22 -4.46 0.36 3.34
CA THR A 22 -3.89 -0.60 4.29
C THR A 22 -2.50 -0.20 4.75
N VAL A 23 -1.61 0.20 3.82
CA VAL A 23 -0.25 0.65 4.16
C VAL A 23 -0.28 1.94 4.99
N ASN A 24 -1.15 2.89 4.64
CA ASN A 24 -1.32 4.12 5.40
C ASN A 24 -1.83 3.86 6.81
N GLU A 25 -2.87 3.05 6.95
CA GLU A 25 -3.45 2.71 8.25
C GLU A 25 -2.47 1.92 9.13
N TYR A 26 -1.71 1.00 8.54
CA TYR A 26 -0.67 0.25 9.22
C TYR A 26 0.38 1.17 9.85
N HIS A 27 0.95 2.10 9.07
CA HIS A 27 1.94 3.06 9.59
C HIS A 27 1.34 4.06 10.59
N ARG A 28 0.07 4.45 10.41
CA ARG A 28 -0.65 5.26 11.40
C ARG A 28 -0.79 4.51 12.73
N LYS A 29 -1.12 3.22 12.72
CA LYS A 29 -1.22 2.40 13.94
C LYS A 29 0.13 2.21 14.63
N LEU A 30 1.20 2.00 13.87
CA LEU A 30 2.57 1.92 14.40
C LEU A 30 2.95 3.18 15.18
N SER A 31 2.76 4.35 14.57
CA SER A 31 3.11 5.64 15.17
C SER A 31 2.19 6.11 16.30
N THR A 32 1.00 5.53 16.43
CA THR A 32 0.01 5.93 17.44
C THR A 32 -0.24 4.87 18.51
N SER A 33 -0.97 3.79 18.19
CA SER A 33 -1.38 2.77 19.16
C SER A 33 -0.19 1.98 19.69
N ILE A 34 0.62 1.44 18.79
CA ILE A 34 1.73 0.55 19.15
C ILE A 34 2.79 1.31 19.95
N ARG A 35 3.09 2.55 19.53
CA ARG A 35 3.91 3.47 20.33
C ARG A 35 3.40 3.65 21.77
N LYS A 36 2.09 3.84 21.96
CA LYS A 36 1.50 4.02 23.30
C LYS A 36 1.62 2.74 24.14
N GLU A 37 1.43 1.59 23.53
CA GLU A 37 1.63 0.29 24.19
C GLU A 37 3.06 0.14 24.70
N PHE A 38 4.08 0.38 23.87
CA PHE A 38 5.48 0.37 24.31
C PHE A 38 5.80 1.42 25.39
N SER A 39 5.19 2.60 25.31
CA SER A 39 5.31 3.62 26.36
C SER A 39 4.72 3.15 27.70
N THR A 40 3.66 2.35 27.63
CA THR A 40 2.98 1.77 28.81
C THR A 40 3.82 0.64 29.41
N LEU A 41 4.37 -0.25 28.56
CA LEU A 41 5.34 -1.26 28.99
C LEU A 41 6.55 -0.61 29.68
N SER A 42 7.11 0.43 29.08
CA SER A 42 8.22 1.19 29.68
C SER A 42 7.90 1.65 31.10
N LEU A 43 6.75 2.30 31.29
CA LEU A 43 6.33 2.81 32.60
C LEU A 43 6.12 1.69 33.62
N ALA A 44 5.57 0.54 33.20
CA ALA A 44 5.36 -0.60 34.08
C ALA A 44 6.69 -1.14 34.67
N PHE A 45 7.72 -1.30 33.83
CA PHE A 45 9.05 -1.72 34.28
C PHE A 45 9.71 -0.70 35.21
N LEU A 46 9.61 0.59 34.90
CA LEU A 46 10.16 1.66 35.74
C LEU A 46 9.47 1.73 37.10
N ASN A 47 8.14 1.59 37.13
CA ASN A 47 7.37 1.55 38.37
C ASN A 47 7.75 0.33 39.22
N MET A 48 7.96 -0.83 38.60
CA MET A 48 8.41 -2.03 39.30
C MET A 48 9.80 -1.84 39.89
N SER A 49 10.76 -1.28 39.14
CA SER A 49 12.09 -0.94 39.65
C SER A 49 12.00 -0.06 40.89
N LYS A 50 11.20 1.02 40.81
CA LYS A 50 10.99 1.96 41.92
C LYS A 50 10.37 1.29 43.16
N ALA A 51 9.44 0.37 42.97
CA ALA A 51 8.85 -0.39 44.06
C ALA A 51 9.88 -1.29 44.75
N ILE A 52 10.72 -2.00 43.98
CA ILE A 52 11.78 -2.85 44.53
C ILE A 52 12.86 -2.03 45.23
N GLU A 53 13.22 -0.84 44.71
CA GLU A 53 14.16 0.08 45.38
C GLU A 53 13.71 0.57 46.76
N SER A 54 12.40 0.49 47.03
CA SER A 54 11.80 0.85 48.33
C SER A 54 11.95 -0.23 49.39
N ASP A 55 12.41 -1.43 49.03
CA ASP A 55 12.75 -2.46 50.00
C ASP A 55 13.82 -1.95 50.97
N VAL A 56 13.53 -2.08 52.27
CA VAL A 56 14.42 -1.68 53.36
C VAL A 56 15.17 -2.88 53.97
N HIS A 57 14.75 -4.11 53.66
CA HIS A 57 15.26 -5.32 54.31
C HIS A 57 16.39 -5.97 53.50
N THR A 58 16.25 -6.08 52.18
CA THR A 58 17.20 -6.77 51.29
C THR A 58 17.74 -5.89 50.16
N LYS A 59 17.65 -4.56 50.33
CA LYS A 59 18.06 -3.57 49.32
C LYS A 59 19.38 -3.86 48.60
N PRO A 60 20.49 -4.23 49.28
CA PRO A 60 21.76 -4.49 48.59
C PRO A 60 21.72 -5.69 47.64
N LEU A 61 20.83 -6.66 47.88
CA LEU A 61 20.64 -7.83 47.00
C LEU A 61 19.83 -7.48 45.75
N ASN A 62 19.04 -6.41 45.80
CA ASN A 62 18.11 -6.02 44.75
C ASN A 62 18.70 -5.01 43.75
N THR A 63 19.86 -4.42 44.02
CA THR A 63 20.46 -3.37 43.17
C THR A 63 20.55 -3.77 41.70
N LYS A 64 21.06 -4.97 41.42
CA LYS A 64 21.20 -5.48 40.05
C LYS A 64 19.85 -5.64 39.35
N LEU A 65 18.83 -6.14 40.08
CA LEU A 65 17.48 -6.30 39.55
C LEU A 65 16.86 -4.94 39.20
N CYS A 66 17.00 -3.93 40.08
CA CYS A 66 16.50 -2.58 39.82
C CYS A 66 17.18 -1.95 38.59
N GLU A 67 18.50 -2.08 38.46
CA GLU A 67 19.23 -1.61 37.28
C GLU A 67 18.71 -2.25 35.99
N SER A 68 18.52 -3.57 35.99
CA SER A 68 18.04 -4.32 34.82
C SER A 68 16.59 -4.00 34.45
N LEU A 69 15.71 -3.80 35.45
CA LEU A 69 14.34 -3.34 35.22
C LEU A 69 14.31 -1.90 34.68
N THR A 70 15.16 -1.01 35.20
CA THR A 70 15.30 0.36 34.72
C THR A 70 15.82 0.40 33.27
N ALA A 71 16.81 -0.44 32.96
CA ALA A 71 17.33 -0.61 31.59
C ALA A 71 16.23 -1.11 30.65
N THR A 72 15.41 -2.06 31.08
CA THR A 72 14.27 -2.58 30.30
C THR A 72 13.21 -1.52 30.06
N GLY A 73 12.85 -0.74 31.09
CA GLY A 73 11.95 0.40 30.95
C GLY A 73 12.46 1.41 29.94
N THR A 74 13.76 1.74 29.98
CA THR A 74 14.39 2.65 29.01
C THR A 74 14.45 2.09 27.59
N THR A 75 14.65 0.78 27.46
CA THR A 75 14.62 0.07 26.17
C THR A 75 13.25 0.20 25.51
N PHE A 76 12.16 -0.13 26.21
CA PHE A 76 10.82 0.00 25.65
C PHE A 76 10.42 1.46 25.38
N ARG A 77 10.94 2.42 26.16
CA ARG A 77 10.79 3.85 25.84
C ARG A 77 11.44 4.21 24.50
N THR A 78 12.61 3.65 24.23
CA THR A 78 13.35 3.86 22.98
C THR A 78 12.63 3.20 21.81
N VAL A 79 12.14 1.97 21.98
CA VAL A 79 11.32 1.27 20.97
C VAL A 79 10.06 2.08 20.65
N ALA A 80 9.38 2.65 21.65
CA ALA A 80 8.25 3.55 21.43
C ALA A 80 8.61 4.78 20.56
N CYS A 81 9.81 5.33 20.75
CA CYS A 81 10.32 6.43 19.92
C CYS A 81 10.58 5.98 18.48
N ILE A 82 11.20 4.81 18.29
CA ILE A 82 11.45 4.24 16.96
C ILE A 82 10.13 4.06 16.18
N HIS A 83 9.08 3.56 16.83
CA HIS A 83 7.75 3.46 16.21
C HIS A 83 7.13 4.81 15.82
N SER A 84 7.57 5.93 16.42
CA SER A 84 7.10 7.27 16.09
C SER A 84 7.74 7.85 14.83
N LEU A 85 8.90 7.30 14.42
CA LEU A 85 9.66 7.78 13.29
C LEU A 85 9.17 7.10 12.01
N GLN A 86 8.71 7.91 11.06
CA GLN A 86 8.39 7.45 9.72
C GLN A 86 9.68 7.38 8.89
N SER A 87 9.92 6.28 8.18
CA SER A 87 11.06 6.15 7.28
C SER A 87 10.78 6.75 5.90
N GLU A 88 11.84 7.21 5.22
CA GLU A 88 11.76 7.75 3.85
C GLU A 88 11.21 6.70 2.87
N ALA A 89 11.60 5.43 3.01
CA ALA A 89 11.12 4.34 2.15
C ALA A 89 9.60 4.15 2.27
N SER A 90 9.05 4.25 3.48
CA SER A 90 7.60 4.17 3.70
C SER A 90 6.85 5.36 3.10
N ILE A 91 7.37 6.58 3.24
CA ILE A 91 6.79 7.79 2.62
C ILE A 91 6.76 7.64 1.10
N ASN A 92 7.91 7.26 0.52
CA ASN A 92 8.06 7.06 -0.91
C ASN A 92 7.08 6.02 -1.49
N LEU A 93 6.83 4.92 -0.76
CA LEU A 93 5.84 3.92 -1.16
C LEU A 93 4.41 4.47 -1.06
N GLN A 94 4.07 5.15 0.05
CA GLN A 94 2.74 5.72 0.27
C GLN A 94 2.39 6.78 -0.79
N GLU A 95 3.34 7.64 -1.16
CA GLU A 95 3.16 8.66 -2.19
C GLU A 95 2.96 8.03 -3.57
N CYS A 96 3.79 7.05 -3.93
CA CYS A 96 3.64 6.29 -5.18
C CYS A 96 2.25 5.64 -5.27
N LEU A 97 1.82 4.91 -4.23
CA LEU A 97 0.48 4.30 -4.20
C LEU A 97 -0.63 5.36 -4.31
N LYS A 98 -0.48 6.49 -3.61
CA LYS A 98 -1.45 7.60 -3.65
C LYS A 98 -1.57 8.22 -5.04
N GLU A 99 -0.47 8.32 -5.78
CA GLU A 99 -0.49 8.79 -7.17
C GLU A 99 -1.35 7.87 -8.05
N PHE A 100 -1.13 6.56 -7.99
CA PHE A 100 -1.94 5.61 -8.76
C PHE A 100 -3.42 5.60 -8.34
N THR A 101 -3.75 5.80 -7.06
CA THR A 101 -5.16 5.94 -6.63
C THR A 101 -5.86 7.17 -7.22
N ARG A 102 -5.11 8.20 -7.64
CA ARG A 102 -5.66 9.38 -8.33
C ARG A 102 -5.73 9.18 -9.84
N LEU A 103 -4.76 8.48 -10.42
CA LEU A 103 -4.66 8.23 -11.86
C LEU A 103 -5.75 7.26 -12.34
N LEU A 104 -5.88 6.10 -11.70
CA LEU A 104 -6.73 5.00 -12.18
C LEU A 104 -8.21 5.36 -12.34
N PRO A 105 -8.86 6.16 -11.48
CA PRO A 105 -10.25 6.57 -11.70
C PRO A 105 -10.48 7.30 -13.03
N SER A 106 -9.48 8.01 -13.55
CA SER A 106 -9.60 8.76 -14.81
C SER A 106 -9.80 7.87 -16.04
N THR A 107 -9.43 6.59 -15.97
CA THR A 107 -9.53 5.66 -17.11
C THR A 107 -10.96 5.19 -17.39
N SER A 108 -11.87 5.33 -16.42
CA SER A 108 -13.27 4.89 -16.53
C SER A 108 -14.01 5.56 -17.71
N ASN A 109 -13.78 6.85 -17.92
CA ASN A 109 -14.39 7.61 -19.02
C ASN A 109 -13.90 7.11 -20.39
N ILE A 110 -12.61 6.79 -20.50
CA ILE A 110 -12.00 6.29 -21.73
C ILE A 110 -12.55 4.90 -22.09
N ILE A 111 -12.71 4.04 -21.09
CA ILE A 111 -13.32 2.71 -21.26
C ILE A 111 -14.79 2.81 -21.67
N SER A 112 -15.54 3.72 -21.06
CA SER A 112 -16.95 3.94 -21.41
C SER A 112 -17.12 4.34 -22.88
N LEU A 113 -16.25 5.23 -23.37
CA LEU A 113 -16.20 5.61 -24.79
C LEU A 113 -15.88 4.41 -25.69
N ALA A 114 -14.90 3.59 -25.32
CA ALA A 114 -14.53 2.40 -26.10
C ALA A 114 -15.65 1.36 -26.16
N LYS A 115 -16.42 1.18 -25.07
CA LYS A 115 -17.61 0.33 -25.05
C LYS A 115 -18.69 0.86 -25.97
N ALA A 116 -19.00 2.16 -25.89
CA ALA A 116 -19.98 2.79 -26.78
C ALA A 116 -19.60 2.66 -28.26
N ALA A 117 -18.30 2.81 -28.58
CA ALA A 117 -17.81 2.60 -29.93
C ALA A 117 -17.98 1.14 -30.41
N CYS A 118 -17.74 0.16 -29.55
CA CYS A 118 -17.99 -1.26 -29.88
C CYS A 118 -19.47 -1.53 -30.12
N LEU A 119 -20.36 -1.06 -29.22
CA LEU A 119 -21.81 -1.22 -29.36
C LEU A 119 -22.35 -0.58 -30.64
N THR A 120 -21.79 0.57 -31.02
CA THR A 120 -22.16 1.24 -32.28
C THR A 120 -21.79 0.39 -33.49
N VAL A 121 -20.60 -0.23 -33.48
CA VAL A 121 -20.17 -1.14 -34.56
C VAL A 121 -21.04 -2.40 -34.61
N ASP A 122 -21.37 -2.98 -33.47
CA ASP A 122 -22.21 -4.17 -33.40
C ASP A 122 -23.62 -3.89 -33.96
N GLU A 123 -24.19 -2.73 -33.65
CA GLU A 123 -25.49 -2.31 -34.19
C GLU A 123 -25.44 -2.07 -35.70
N LEU A 124 -24.39 -1.41 -36.21
CA LEU A 124 -24.23 -1.22 -37.66
C LEU A 124 -24.11 -2.54 -38.40
N ASN A 125 -23.37 -3.51 -37.85
CA ASN A 125 -23.26 -4.84 -38.42
C ASN A 125 -24.61 -5.57 -38.41
N ARG A 126 -25.39 -5.42 -37.34
CA ARG A 126 -26.74 -6.00 -37.23
C ARG A 126 -27.69 -5.43 -38.27
N VAL A 127 -27.72 -4.10 -38.44
CA VAL A 127 -28.56 -3.43 -39.45
C VAL A 127 -28.13 -3.81 -40.86
N SER A 128 -26.81 -3.88 -41.12
CA SER A 128 -26.29 -4.27 -42.44
C SER A 128 -26.62 -5.72 -42.81
N ASN A 129 -26.71 -6.62 -41.84
CA ASN A 129 -27.02 -8.04 -42.07
C ASN A 129 -28.53 -8.31 -42.19
N ASN A 130 -29.38 -7.45 -41.61
CA ASN A 130 -30.84 -7.63 -41.59
C ASN A 130 -31.57 -6.89 -42.71
N ASN A 131 -30.92 -5.96 -43.40
CA ASN A 131 -31.55 -5.18 -44.47
C ASN A 131 -31.18 -5.76 -45.84
N SER A 132 -32.19 -5.96 -46.70
CA SER A 132 -32.01 -6.17 -48.15
C SER A 132 -31.31 -4.97 -48.79
N ALA A 133 -30.62 -5.16 -49.91
CA ALA A 133 -29.82 -4.12 -50.60
C ALA A 133 -30.63 -2.83 -50.92
N ASP A 134 -31.95 -2.93 -51.04
CA ASP A 134 -32.85 -1.81 -51.30
C ASP A 134 -33.26 -1.00 -50.05
N GLU A 135 -32.93 -1.46 -48.83
CA GLU A 135 -33.22 -0.81 -47.54
C GLU A 135 -31.95 -0.36 -46.78
N GLN A 136 -30.86 -0.11 -47.50
CA GLN A 136 -29.58 0.25 -46.90
C GLN A 136 -29.66 1.64 -46.23
N LYS A 137 -29.92 1.67 -44.91
CA LYS A 137 -30.08 2.91 -44.11
C LYS A 137 -28.83 3.77 -44.00
N TYR A 138 -27.64 3.21 -44.24
CA TYR A 138 -26.36 3.88 -44.04
C TYR A 138 -25.43 3.70 -45.24
N CYS A 139 -24.67 4.76 -45.56
CA CYS A 139 -23.64 4.68 -46.60
C CYS A 139 -22.49 3.76 -46.15
N GLN A 140 -22.05 2.84 -47.01
CA GLN A 140 -20.96 1.92 -46.71
C GLN A 140 -19.65 2.63 -46.32
N SER A 141 -19.38 3.81 -46.90
CA SER A 141 -18.21 4.61 -46.52
C SER A 141 -18.25 5.05 -45.06
N ASP A 142 -19.43 5.42 -44.55
CA ASP A 142 -19.60 5.88 -43.17
C ASP A 142 -19.51 4.71 -42.18
N VAL A 143 -20.09 3.55 -42.53
CA VAL A 143 -19.92 2.31 -41.77
C VAL A 143 -18.44 1.96 -41.61
N ASN A 144 -17.68 1.98 -42.70
CA ASN A 144 -16.24 1.70 -42.67
C ASN A 144 -15.46 2.71 -41.81
N ARG A 145 -15.83 4.00 -41.86
CA ARG A 145 -15.20 5.05 -41.03
C ARG A 145 -15.49 4.85 -39.55
N ILE A 146 -16.72 4.50 -39.18
CA ILE A 146 -17.10 4.23 -37.79
C ILE A 146 -16.38 3.00 -37.26
N GLN A 147 -16.32 1.91 -38.03
CA GLN A 147 -15.56 0.70 -37.68
C GLN A 147 -14.07 1.00 -37.48
N SER A 148 -13.46 1.76 -38.39
CA SER A 148 -12.06 2.19 -38.26
C SER A 148 -11.85 3.07 -37.02
N GLY A 149 -12.78 3.99 -36.73
CA GLY A 149 -12.72 4.83 -35.54
C GLY A 149 -12.80 4.03 -34.24
N ALA A 150 -13.73 3.08 -34.15
CA ALA A 150 -13.85 2.17 -33.01
C ALA A 150 -12.60 1.30 -32.82
N LEU A 151 -11.98 0.84 -33.92
CA LEU A 151 -10.72 0.12 -33.86
C LEU A 151 -9.60 0.99 -33.28
N ILE A 152 -9.47 2.25 -33.72
CA ILE A 152 -8.46 3.18 -33.17
C ILE A 152 -8.69 3.39 -31.67
N ILE A 153 -9.94 3.68 -31.25
CA ILE A 153 -10.28 3.89 -29.83
C ILE A 153 -9.90 2.67 -28.98
N THR A 154 -10.27 1.46 -29.42
CA THR A 154 -9.97 0.24 -28.67
C THR A 154 -8.47 -0.09 -28.63
N ARG A 155 -7.71 0.28 -29.66
CA ARG A 155 -6.24 0.17 -29.66
C ARG A 155 -5.58 1.20 -28.74
N SER A 156 -6.10 2.42 -28.67
CA SER A 156 -5.64 3.44 -27.72
C SER A 156 -5.87 2.99 -26.28
N VAL A 157 -7.03 2.42 -25.96
CA VAL A 157 -7.29 1.82 -24.64
C VAL A 157 -6.29 0.72 -24.31
N GLN A 158 -5.98 -0.15 -25.28
CA GLN A 158 -4.99 -1.20 -25.09
C GLN A 158 -3.59 -0.62 -24.81
N ALA A 159 -3.19 0.42 -25.54
CA ALA A 159 -1.92 1.10 -25.33
C ALA A 159 -1.84 1.74 -23.94
N GLU A 160 -2.93 2.37 -23.49
CA GLU A 160 -3.04 2.96 -22.15
C GLU A 160 -2.88 1.91 -21.04
N CYS A 161 -3.58 0.77 -21.16
CA CYS A 161 -3.44 -0.32 -20.20
C CYS A 161 -1.99 -0.82 -20.11
N ASN A 162 -1.32 -0.96 -21.26
CA ASN A 162 0.08 -1.37 -21.31
C ASN A 162 1.00 -0.33 -20.67
N HIS A 163 0.72 0.96 -20.90
CA HIS A 163 1.50 2.06 -20.34
C HIS A 163 1.41 2.08 -18.81
N ILE A 164 0.18 2.04 -18.26
CA ILE A 164 -0.07 1.98 -16.81
C ILE A 164 0.66 0.79 -16.20
N MET A 165 0.55 -0.40 -16.80
CA MET A 165 1.24 -1.59 -16.29
C MET A 165 2.77 -1.49 -16.35
N SER A 166 3.31 -0.81 -17.36
CA SER A 166 4.74 -0.54 -17.43
C SER A 166 5.19 0.41 -16.31
N GLN A 167 4.42 1.46 -16.03
CA GLN A 167 4.73 2.40 -14.94
C GLN A 167 4.69 1.69 -13.58
N ILE A 168 3.61 0.95 -13.31
CA ILE A 168 3.47 0.15 -12.08
C ILE A 168 4.66 -0.80 -11.92
N ARG A 169 5.04 -1.53 -12.97
CA ARG A 169 6.18 -2.46 -12.90
C ARG A 169 7.48 -1.75 -12.58
N ASN A 170 7.75 -0.61 -13.20
CA ASN A 170 9.01 0.11 -13.03
C ASN A 170 9.12 0.77 -11.65
N GLU A 171 8.03 1.36 -11.17
CA GLU A 171 8.02 2.08 -9.90
C GLU A 171 7.86 1.14 -8.71
N TRP A 172 6.86 0.26 -8.74
CA TRP A 172 6.50 -0.53 -7.56
C TRP A 172 7.57 -1.55 -7.22
N MET A 173 8.25 -2.13 -8.22
CA MET A 173 9.35 -3.07 -7.97
C MET A 173 10.44 -2.47 -7.09
N ASN A 174 10.85 -1.23 -7.36
CA ASN A 174 11.89 -0.56 -6.59
C ASN A 174 11.35 -0.06 -5.24
N LYS A 175 10.20 0.63 -5.24
CA LYS A 175 9.62 1.19 -4.01
C LYS A 175 9.26 0.11 -2.98
N ILE A 176 8.69 -1.01 -3.42
CA ILE A 176 8.37 -2.13 -2.52
C ILE A 176 9.64 -2.80 -2.01
N LYS A 177 10.65 -3.02 -2.86
CA LYS A 177 11.94 -3.58 -2.43
C LYS A 177 12.60 -2.70 -1.36
N ASP A 178 12.65 -1.39 -1.59
CA ASP A 178 13.26 -0.45 -0.65
C ASP A 178 12.46 -0.39 0.66
N TYR A 179 11.13 -0.39 0.57
CA TYR A 179 10.25 -0.51 1.73
C TYR A 179 10.53 -1.78 2.55
N LEU A 180 10.63 -2.95 1.92
CA LEU A 180 10.89 -4.22 2.61
C LEU A 180 12.26 -4.25 3.29
N ASN A 181 13.30 -3.72 2.62
CA ASN A 181 14.63 -3.62 3.21
C ASN A 181 14.63 -2.71 4.45
N GLU A 182 13.89 -1.60 4.40
CA GLU A 182 13.80 -0.68 5.51
C GLU A 182 12.96 -1.27 6.67
N GLN A 183 11.88 -1.99 6.37
CA GLN A 183 11.13 -2.76 7.38
C GLN A 183 12.02 -3.80 8.06
N ALA A 184 12.85 -4.52 7.31
CA ALA A 184 13.79 -5.48 7.88
C ALA A 184 14.77 -4.80 8.84
N ARG A 185 15.38 -3.67 8.45
CA ARG A 185 16.29 -2.90 9.33
C ARG A 185 15.59 -2.41 10.58
N PHE A 186 14.38 -1.88 10.44
CA PHE A 186 13.55 -1.42 11.55
C PHE A 186 13.34 -2.52 12.59
N TYR A 187 12.97 -3.73 12.18
CA TYR A 187 12.77 -4.85 13.11
C TYR A 187 14.07 -5.37 13.72
N HIS A 188 15.18 -5.40 12.96
CA HIS A 188 16.49 -5.75 13.51
C HIS A 188 16.92 -4.78 14.61
N GLN A 189 16.75 -3.47 14.39
CA GLN A 189 17.09 -2.45 15.40
C GLN A 189 16.30 -2.66 16.71
N ILE A 190 15.02 -3.01 16.62
CA ILE A 190 14.20 -3.32 17.80
C ILE A 190 14.70 -4.59 18.49
N ALA A 191 15.01 -5.65 17.74
CA ALA A 191 15.53 -6.90 18.29
C ALA A 191 16.84 -6.67 19.05
N GLU A 192 17.81 -5.97 18.46
CA GLU A 192 19.09 -5.66 19.08
C GLU A 192 18.94 -4.91 20.41
N LEU A 193 18.02 -3.95 20.48
CA LEU A 193 17.73 -3.20 21.71
C LEU A 193 17.18 -4.12 22.82
N ILE A 194 16.26 -5.02 22.45
CA ILE A 194 15.67 -5.97 23.40
C ILE A 194 16.69 -6.98 23.89
N GLU A 195 17.51 -7.54 22.99
CA GLU A 195 18.59 -8.48 23.32
C GLU A 195 19.62 -7.86 24.26
N LYS A 196 20.05 -6.62 23.97
CA LYS A 196 20.96 -5.87 24.85
C LYS A 196 20.36 -5.65 26.24
N SER A 197 19.07 -5.37 26.32
CA SER A 197 18.37 -5.24 27.61
C SER A 197 18.31 -6.58 28.35
N ALA A 198 18.08 -7.70 27.64
CA ALA A 198 18.03 -9.03 28.24
C ALA A 198 19.38 -9.43 28.86
N GLN A 199 20.51 -9.06 28.24
CA GLN A 199 21.85 -9.31 28.77
C GLN A 199 22.07 -8.66 30.15
N SER A 200 21.34 -7.60 30.51
CA SER A 200 21.43 -6.99 31.84
C SER A 200 21.01 -7.91 32.98
N PHE A 201 20.23 -8.96 32.70
CA PHE A 201 19.74 -9.94 33.69
C PHE A 201 20.68 -11.15 33.89
N GLN A 202 21.82 -11.19 33.20
CA GLN A 202 22.79 -12.27 33.41
C GLN A 202 23.29 -12.26 34.86
N VAL A 203 23.13 -13.39 35.53
CA VAL A 203 23.68 -13.65 36.86
C VAL A 203 25.07 -14.22 36.65
N ASN A 204 26.11 -13.45 36.99
CA ASN A 204 27.47 -13.96 37.09
C ASN A 204 27.66 -14.73 38.39
#